data_AF-A0A350ILL0-F1
#
_entry.id   AF-A0A350ILL0-F1
#
_cell.length_a   1.000
_cell.length_b   1.000
_cell.length_c   1.000
_cell.angle_alpha   90.00
_cell.angle_beta   90.00
_cell.angle_gamma   90.00
#
_symmetry.space_group_name_H-M   'P 1'
#
loop_
_entity.id
_entity.type
_entity.pdbx_description
1 polymer ?
#
loop_
_entity_poly.entity_id
_entity_poly.type
_entity_poly.pdbx_seq_one_letter_code
_entity_poly.pdbx_strand_id
1 'polypeptide(L)'
;MRKILFISVFIGFLLSINSLQAEDTTQAILSKPNPNFYEIQQSRLAQFEVQNASERRGWKQFKRWEYFWQQRVYPTGEFPNGYKIFEDYVKYSKKINQNKLQGNQWELLGPINTPKASDVREQGMGRINVVRINPNNENELWIG
;
A
#
# COMPACT_ATOMS: atom_id res chain seq x y z
N MET A 1 2.16 -14.46 -64.57
CA MET A 1 2.50 -15.25 -63.36
C MET A 1 3.21 -14.43 -62.28
N ARG A 2 4.34 -13.76 -62.55
CA ARG A 2 5.04 -12.88 -61.57
C ARG A 2 4.14 -11.84 -60.88
N LYS A 3 3.24 -11.16 -61.60
CA LYS A 3 2.33 -10.14 -61.03
C LYS A 3 1.31 -10.72 -60.03
N ILE A 4 0.84 -11.95 -60.27
CA ILE A 4 -0.12 -12.63 -59.38
C ILE A 4 0.59 -13.10 -58.10
N LEU A 5 1.83 -13.57 -58.22
CA LEU A 5 2.70 -13.91 -57.09
C LEU A 5 3.00 -12.69 -56.20
N PHE A 6 3.24 -11.51 -56.78
CA PHE A 6 3.44 -10.28 -56.00
C PHE A 6 2.17 -9.85 -55.24
N ILE A 7 1.00 -9.98 -55.85
CA ILE A 7 -0.28 -9.64 -55.22
C ILE A 7 -0.60 -10.62 -54.07
N SER A 8 -0.35 -11.93 -54.24
CA SER A 8 -0.57 -12.91 -53.17
C SER A 8 0.36 -12.70 -51.97
N VAL A 9 1.62 -12.31 -52.21
CA VAL A 9 2.57 -11.99 -51.13
C VAL A 9 2.16 -10.71 -50.39
N PHE A 10 1.67 -9.69 -51.12
CA PHE A 10 1.19 -8.44 -50.51
C PHE A 10 -0.08 -8.64 -49.67
N ILE A 11 -1.01 -9.49 -50.13
CA ILE A 11 -2.21 -9.87 -49.37
C ILE A 11 -1.84 -10.70 -48.13
N GLY A 12 -0.88 -11.63 -48.26
CA GLY A 12 -0.34 -12.38 -47.12
C GLY A 12 0.33 -11.49 -46.06
N PHE A 13 1.04 -10.44 -46.51
CA PHE A 13 1.66 -9.44 -45.63
C PHE A 13 0.62 -8.55 -44.93
N LEU A 14 -0.46 -8.16 -45.60
CA LEU A 14 -1.56 -7.39 -44.99
C LEU A 14 -2.37 -8.20 -43.97
N LEU A 15 -2.54 -9.50 -44.19
CA LEU A 15 -3.26 -10.38 -43.25
C LEU A 15 -2.47 -10.67 -41.97
N SER A 16 -1.14 -10.54 -41.98
CA SER A 16 -0.26 -10.80 -40.83
C SER A 16 -0.10 -9.62 -39.86
N ILE A 17 -0.69 -8.45 -40.15
CA ILE A 17 -0.64 -7.26 -39.28
C ILE A 17 -1.71 -7.32 -38.17
N ASN A 18 -2.70 -8.22 -38.27
CA ASN A 18 -3.85 -8.25 -37.36
C ASN A 18 -3.67 -9.11 -36.08
N SER A 19 -2.50 -9.70 -35.84
CA SER A 19 -2.34 -10.71 -34.79
C SER A 19 -1.48 -10.31 -33.58
N LEU A 20 -1.34 -9.02 -33.25
CA LEU A 20 -0.69 -8.60 -32.00
C LEU A 20 -1.30 -7.33 -31.40
N GLN A 21 -2.47 -7.47 -30.78
CA GLN A 21 -2.79 -6.67 -29.60
C GLN A 21 -3.06 -7.64 -28.46
N ALA A 22 -2.04 -7.90 -27.63
CA ALA A 22 -2.27 -8.44 -26.30
C ALA A 22 -2.91 -7.31 -25.50
N GLU A 23 -4.23 -7.33 -25.37
CA GLU A 23 -4.94 -6.41 -24.49
C GLU A 23 -4.43 -6.66 -23.06
N ASP A 24 -3.80 -5.66 -22.43
CA ASP A 24 -3.41 -5.78 -21.02
C ASP A 24 -4.69 -5.78 -20.19
N THR A 25 -5.20 -6.98 -19.90
CA THR A 25 -6.45 -7.23 -19.15
C THR A 25 -6.52 -6.39 -17.87
N THR A 26 -5.37 -6.15 -17.24
CA THR A 26 -5.29 -5.30 -16.04
C THR A 26 -5.61 -3.85 -16.36
N GLN A 27 -5.10 -3.28 -17.47
CA GLN A 27 -5.39 -1.89 -17.85
C GLN A 27 -6.85 -1.69 -18.23
N ALA A 28 -7.46 -2.69 -18.88
CA ALA A 28 -8.88 -2.65 -19.19
C ALA A 28 -9.73 -2.58 -17.89
N ILE A 29 -9.36 -3.36 -16.87
CA ILE A 29 -10.01 -3.30 -15.55
C ILE A 29 -9.79 -1.94 -14.89
N LEU A 30 -8.55 -1.44 -14.86
CA LEU A 30 -8.19 -0.18 -14.21
C LEU A 30 -8.82 1.05 -14.88
N SER A 31 -9.17 0.94 -16.16
CA SER A 31 -9.82 2.00 -16.93
C SER A 31 -11.33 2.10 -16.67
N LYS A 32 -11.93 1.12 -15.96
CA LYS A 32 -13.33 1.20 -15.53
C LYS A 32 -13.49 2.36 -14.52
N PRO A 33 -14.65 3.06 -14.50
CA PRO A 33 -14.90 4.12 -13.52
C PRO A 33 -14.76 3.68 -12.06
N ASN A 34 -15.15 2.43 -11.76
CA ASN A 34 -15.04 1.81 -10.44
C ASN A 34 -14.39 0.43 -10.61
N PRO A 35 -13.04 0.35 -10.65
CA PRO A 35 -12.36 -0.91 -10.81
C PRO A 35 -12.52 -1.76 -9.54
N ASN A 36 -12.77 -3.05 -9.68
CA ASN A 36 -12.99 -3.95 -8.55
C ASN A 36 -11.67 -4.59 -8.10
N PHE A 37 -11.45 -4.66 -6.78
CA PHE A 37 -10.24 -5.25 -6.21
C PHE A 37 -10.02 -6.70 -6.61
N TYR A 38 -11.06 -7.54 -6.58
CA TYR A 38 -10.94 -8.96 -6.90
C TYR A 38 -10.64 -9.19 -8.38
N GLU A 39 -11.17 -8.36 -9.28
CA GLU A 39 -10.82 -8.40 -10.70
C GLU A 39 -9.34 -8.06 -10.92
N ILE A 40 -8.86 -6.98 -10.29
CA ILE A 40 -7.44 -6.58 -10.35
C ILE A 40 -6.55 -7.70 -9.79
N GLN A 41 -6.93 -8.26 -8.64
CA GLN A 41 -6.18 -9.31 -7.98
C GLN A 41 -6.04 -10.55 -8.86
N GLN A 42 -7.16 -11.05 -9.40
CA GLN A 42 -7.17 -12.21 -10.29
C GLN A 42 -6.32 -11.97 -11.54
N SER A 43 -6.51 -10.83 -12.21
CA SER A 43 -5.73 -10.47 -13.41
C SER A 43 -4.23 -10.44 -13.14
N ARG A 44 -3.81 -9.82 -12.02
CA ARG A 44 -2.40 -9.71 -11.65
C ARG A 44 -1.80 -11.05 -11.25
N LEU A 45 -2.52 -11.87 -10.49
CA LEU A 45 -2.04 -13.20 -10.11
C LEU A 45 -1.87 -14.08 -11.35
N ALA A 46 -2.85 -14.10 -12.27
CA ALA A 46 -2.75 -14.81 -13.54
C ALA A 46 -1.52 -14.35 -14.35
N GLN A 47 -1.28 -13.03 -14.45
CA GLN A 47 -0.08 -12.49 -15.12
C GLN A 47 1.23 -13.00 -14.51
N PHE A 48 1.30 -13.15 -13.19
CA PHE A 48 2.51 -13.61 -12.50
C PHE A 48 2.67 -15.13 -12.53
N GLU A 49 1.61 -15.91 -12.64
CA GLU A 49 1.67 -17.37 -12.77
C GLU A 49 2.46 -17.80 -14.00
N VAL A 50 2.24 -17.12 -15.13
CA VAL A 50 2.92 -17.41 -16.40
C VAL A 50 4.36 -16.86 -16.46
N GLN A 51 4.74 -15.98 -15.53
CA GLN A 51 6.08 -15.38 -15.48
C GLN A 51 7.06 -16.22 -14.67
N ASN A 52 8.27 -16.40 -15.20
CA ASN A 52 9.40 -17.01 -14.50
C ASN A 52 9.64 -16.30 -13.16
N ALA A 53 9.84 -17.07 -12.08
CA ALA A 53 10.00 -16.53 -10.74
C ALA A 53 11.19 -15.54 -10.62
N SER A 54 12.26 -15.75 -11.39
CA SER A 54 13.43 -14.86 -11.47
C SER A 54 13.14 -13.53 -12.18
N GLU A 55 12.04 -13.43 -12.93
CA GLU A 55 11.72 -12.31 -13.82
C GLU A 55 10.44 -11.56 -13.41
N ARG A 56 9.80 -11.94 -12.29
CA ARG A 56 8.57 -11.32 -11.76
C ARG A 56 8.80 -9.89 -11.24
N ARG A 57 9.06 -8.95 -12.15
CA ARG A 57 9.18 -7.52 -11.86
C ARG A 57 7.83 -7.01 -11.34
N GLY A 58 7.84 -6.31 -10.22
CA GLY A 58 6.62 -5.75 -9.64
C GLY A 58 5.83 -6.68 -8.70
N TRP A 59 6.22 -7.96 -8.52
CA TRP A 59 5.53 -8.90 -7.62
C TRP A 59 5.46 -8.39 -6.17
N LYS A 60 6.60 -7.98 -5.61
CA LYS A 60 6.67 -7.50 -4.21
C LYS A 60 5.87 -6.21 -4.02
N GLN A 61 5.81 -5.34 -5.02
CA GLN A 61 5.01 -4.12 -5.01
C GLN A 61 3.52 -4.47 -5.03
N PHE A 62 3.12 -5.38 -5.93
CA PHE A 62 1.75 -5.86 -6.02
C PHE A 62 1.29 -6.55 -4.73
N LYS A 63 2.05 -7.50 -4.18
CA LYS A 63 1.67 -8.19 -2.93
C LYS A 63 1.55 -7.24 -1.74
N ARG A 64 2.36 -6.18 -1.67
CA ARG A 64 2.21 -5.12 -0.65
C ARG A 64 0.93 -4.33 -0.85
N TRP A 65 0.63 -3.94 -2.09
CA TRP A 65 -0.62 -3.25 -2.44
C TRP A 65 -1.84 -4.14 -2.15
N GLU A 66 -1.79 -5.41 -2.53
CA GLU A 66 -2.85 -6.38 -2.31
C GLU A 66 -3.10 -6.61 -0.81
N TYR A 67 -2.05 -6.87 -0.02
CA TYR A 67 -2.17 -7.01 1.42
C TYR A 67 -2.78 -5.76 2.08
N PHE A 68 -2.41 -4.57 1.60
CA PHE A 68 -2.97 -3.32 2.09
C PHE A 68 -4.46 -3.21 1.74
N TRP A 69 -4.86 -3.46 0.50
CA TRP A 69 -6.23 -3.23 0.05
C TRP A 69 -7.20 -4.34 0.43
N GLN A 70 -6.77 -5.60 0.48
CA GLN A 70 -7.64 -6.75 0.78
C GLN A 70 -8.46 -6.60 2.07
N GLN A 71 -7.88 -5.93 3.06
CA GLN A 71 -8.47 -5.67 4.37
C GLN A 71 -9.24 -4.34 4.46
N ARG A 72 -9.27 -3.54 3.38
CA ARG A 72 -9.86 -2.19 3.33
C ARG A 72 -10.96 -2.03 2.29
N VAL A 73 -11.13 -3.00 1.41
CA VAL A 73 -12.23 -3.06 0.43
C VAL A 73 -13.46 -3.69 1.08
N TYR A 74 -14.64 -3.41 0.52
CA TYR A 74 -15.87 -4.07 0.93
C TYR A 74 -15.85 -5.57 0.57
N PRO A 75 -16.72 -6.42 1.16
CA PRO A 75 -16.85 -7.82 0.76
C PRO A 75 -17.17 -8.02 -0.73
N THR A 76 -17.71 -6.98 -1.39
CA THR A 76 -17.96 -6.94 -2.83
C THR A 76 -16.71 -6.67 -3.66
N GLY A 77 -15.59 -6.28 -3.04
CA GLY A 77 -14.35 -5.87 -3.71
C GLY A 77 -14.31 -4.40 -4.12
N GLU A 78 -15.34 -3.63 -3.78
CA GLU A 78 -15.37 -2.19 -4.04
C GLU A 78 -14.40 -1.43 -3.14
N PHE A 79 -13.68 -0.47 -3.71
CA PHE A 79 -12.83 0.41 -2.95
C PHE A 79 -13.66 1.42 -2.13
N PRO A 80 -13.25 1.73 -0.90
CA PRO A 80 -13.93 2.73 -0.12
C PRO A 80 -13.77 4.12 -0.75
N ASN A 81 -14.81 4.94 -0.66
CA ASN A 81 -14.76 6.32 -1.12
C ASN A 81 -13.89 7.17 -0.17
N GLY A 82 -12.66 7.47 -0.61
CA GLY A 82 -11.71 8.24 0.18
C GLY A 82 -12.19 9.65 0.53
N TYR A 83 -12.93 10.31 -0.36
CA TYR A 83 -13.50 11.63 -0.11
C TYR A 83 -14.55 11.57 1.01
N LYS A 84 -15.43 10.55 0.97
CA LYS A 84 -16.43 10.33 2.02
C LYS A 84 -15.79 10.06 3.39
N ILE A 85 -14.76 9.22 3.43
CA ILE A 85 -13.98 8.96 4.65
C ILE A 85 -13.39 10.26 5.21
N PHE A 86 -12.82 11.10 4.34
CA PHE A 86 -12.25 12.38 4.74
C PHE A 86 -13.32 13.34 5.30
N GLU A 87 -14.47 13.45 4.64
CA GLU A 87 -15.58 14.27 5.14
C GLU A 87 -16.05 13.80 6.53
N ASP A 88 -16.16 12.49 6.73
CA ASP A 88 -16.60 11.92 8.00
C ASP A 88 -15.55 12.15 9.10
N TYR A 89 -14.26 12.08 8.77
CA TYR A 89 -13.17 12.48 9.65
C TYR A 89 -13.25 13.97 10.04
N VAL A 90 -13.46 14.86 9.07
CA VAL A 90 -13.60 16.31 9.35
C VAL A 90 -14.79 16.58 10.27
N LYS A 91 -15.93 15.92 10.04
CA LYS A 91 -17.11 16.01 10.92
C LYS A 91 -16.82 15.51 12.32
N TYR A 92 -16.11 14.38 12.44
CA TYR A 92 -15.69 13.83 13.73
C TYR A 92 -14.74 14.78 14.49
N SER A 93 -13.70 15.28 13.82
CA SER A 93 -12.72 16.20 14.40
C SER A 93 -13.38 17.48 14.94
N LYS A 94 -14.36 18.04 14.22
CA LYS A 94 -15.14 19.20 14.71
C LYS A 94 -15.93 18.91 15.99
N LYS A 95 -16.39 17.68 16.19
CA LYS A 95 -17.09 17.27 17.44
C LYS A 95 -16.12 17.07 18.61
N ILE A 96 -14.93 16.52 18.35
CA ILE A 96 -13.95 16.20 19.41
C ILE A 96 -13.17 17.42 19.90
N ASN A 97 -13.01 18.47 19.09
CA ASN A 97 -12.31 19.70 19.47
C ASN A 97 -12.93 20.47 20.67
N GLN A 98 -14.03 20.00 21.25
CA GLN A 98 -14.61 20.53 22.49
C GLN A 98 -13.93 19.97 23.75
N ASN A 99 -13.30 18.79 23.69
CA ASN A 99 -12.53 18.21 24.80
C ASN A 99 -11.05 18.56 24.65
N LYS A 100 -10.71 19.82 24.88
CA LYS A 100 -9.31 20.26 25.04
C LYS A 100 -8.73 19.72 26.35
N LEU A 101 -8.47 18.42 26.43
CA LEU A 101 -7.39 17.91 27.28
C LEU A 101 -6.10 18.07 26.46
N GLN A 102 -5.63 19.31 26.32
CA GLN A 102 -4.35 19.55 25.66
C GLN A 102 -3.56 20.54 26.49
N GLY A 103 -2.83 19.99 27.46
CA GLY A 103 -1.60 20.62 27.93
C GLY A 103 -0.70 20.80 26.71
N ASN A 104 -0.70 22.02 26.15
CA ASN A 104 -0.02 22.35 24.90
C ASN A 104 1.51 22.46 25.05
N GLN A 105 2.05 22.04 26.18
CA GLN A 105 3.48 22.10 26.47
C GLN A 105 3.96 20.69 26.73
N TRP A 106 4.57 20.11 25.70
CA TRP A 106 5.41 18.94 25.86
C TRP A 106 6.68 19.37 26.59
N GLU A 107 6.97 18.74 27.71
CA GLU A 107 8.22 18.90 28.45
C GLU A 107 9.06 17.62 28.36
N LEU A 108 10.37 17.79 28.35
CA LEU A 108 11.32 16.67 28.36
C LEU A 108 11.46 16.16 29.80
N LEU A 109 10.86 15.01 30.10
CA LEU A 109 11.04 14.32 31.39
C LEU A 109 12.25 13.37 31.42
N GLY A 110 12.80 13.03 30.26
CA GLY A 110 13.97 12.17 30.09
C GLY A 110 13.67 10.84 29.37
N PRO A 111 14.65 9.91 29.31
CA PRO A 111 16.03 10.04 29.75
C PRO A 111 16.79 11.11 28.95
N ILE A 112 17.74 11.80 29.58
CA ILE A 112 18.56 12.83 28.91
C ILE A 112 19.98 12.30 28.66
N ASN A 113 20.49 11.51 29.60
CA ASN A 113 21.85 10.98 29.57
C ASN A 113 21.84 9.53 29.10
N THR A 114 22.85 9.15 28.33
CA THR A 114 23.09 7.76 27.98
C THR A 114 23.51 6.97 29.23
N PRO A 115 23.05 5.72 29.39
CA PRO A 115 23.48 4.87 30.48
C PRO A 115 24.99 4.62 30.38
N LYS A 116 25.67 4.62 31.53
CA LYS A 116 27.09 4.25 31.59
C LYS A 116 27.21 2.76 31.26
N ALA A 117 27.78 2.45 30.10
CA ALA A 117 28.14 1.09 29.74
C ALA A 117 29.33 0.63 30.61
N SER A 118 29.29 -0.63 31.08
CA SER A 118 30.43 -1.27 31.74
C SER A 118 31.52 -1.71 30.77
N ASP A 119 31.23 -1.71 29.47
CA ASP A 119 32.12 -2.12 28.38
C ASP A 119 32.61 -0.94 27.54
N VAL A 120 33.67 -1.18 26.77
CA VAL A 120 34.40 -0.22 25.89
C VAL A 120 33.52 0.41 24.78
N ARG A 121 32.26 -0.01 24.62
CA ARG A 121 31.34 0.53 23.60
C ARG A 121 30.39 1.54 24.22
N GLU A 122 30.36 2.75 23.67
CA GLU A 122 29.32 3.74 23.97
C GLU A 122 27.95 3.16 23.63
N GLN A 123 27.08 3.01 24.65
CA GLN A 123 25.70 2.59 24.46
C GLN A 123 24.83 3.84 24.22
N GLY A 124 24.03 3.80 23.17
CA GLY A 124 22.99 4.81 22.95
C GLY A 124 21.90 4.73 24.02
N MET A 125 20.99 5.70 24.05
CA MET A 125 19.94 5.83 25.07
C MET A 125 18.89 4.71 25.04
N GLY A 126 18.86 3.90 23.98
CA GLY A 126 17.87 2.85 23.78
C GLY A 126 16.53 3.37 23.23
N ARG A 127 15.59 2.45 23.00
CA ARG A 127 14.22 2.76 22.56
C ARG A 127 13.29 2.59 23.76
N ILE A 128 12.45 3.59 24.02
CA ILE A 128 11.33 3.45 24.95
C ILE A 128 10.21 2.70 24.21
N ASN A 129 9.88 1.51 24.69
CA ASN A 129 8.82 0.66 24.17
C ASN A 129 7.59 0.63 25.09
N VAL A 130 7.78 0.94 26.38
CA VAL A 130 6.74 0.85 27.40
C VAL A 130 6.73 2.12 28.24
N VAL A 131 5.52 2.63 28.50
CA VAL A 131 5.24 3.74 29.43
C VAL A 131 4.06 3.32 30.30
N ARG A 132 4.21 3.35 31.63
CA ARG A 132 3.16 2.94 32.58
C ARG A 132 3.08 3.90 33.75
N ILE A 133 1.88 4.39 34.05
CA ILE A 133 1.59 5.15 35.27
C ILE A 133 1.31 4.15 36.40
N ASN A 134 1.88 4.38 37.58
CA ASN A 134 1.62 3.54 38.75
C ASN A 134 0.12 3.63 39.12
N PRO A 135 -0.60 2.50 39.22
CA PRO A 135 -2.04 2.52 39.52
C PRO A 135 -2.37 3.04 40.93
N ASN A 136 -1.41 3.06 41.86
CA ASN A 136 -1.60 3.53 43.23
C ASN A 136 -1.05 4.95 43.47
N ASN A 137 -0.31 5.52 42.51
CA ASN A 137 0.29 6.85 42.62
C ASN A 137 0.48 7.48 41.23
N GLU A 138 -0.38 8.44 40.89
CA GLU A 138 -0.39 9.09 39.57
C GLU A 138 0.87 9.94 39.30
N ASN A 139 1.63 10.30 40.34
CA ASN A 139 2.88 11.05 40.21
C ASN A 139 4.09 10.15 39.90
N GLU A 140 3.90 8.84 39.78
CA GLU A 140 4.96 7.88 39.47
C GLU A 140 4.76 7.25 38.09
N LEU A 141 5.78 7.38 37.24
CA LEU A 141 5.82 6.88 35.87
C LEU A 141 7.00 5.93 35.69
N TRP A 142 6.75 4.77 35.09
CA TRP A 142 7.79 3.82 34.70
C TRP A 142 7.92 3.75 33.18
N ILE A 143 9.16 3.66 32.70
CA ILE A 143 9.50 3.58 31.28
C ILE A 143 10.51 2.45 31.04
N GLY A 144 10.51 1.88 29.84
CA GLY A 144 11.45 0.83 29.41
C GLY A 144 11.41 0.58 27.92
#